data_AF-S0NL81-F1
#
_entry.id   AF-S0NL81-F1
#
_cell.length_a   1.000
_cell.length_b   1.000
_cell.length_c   1.000
_cell.angle_alpha   90.00
_cell.angle_beta   90.00
_cell.angle_gamma   90.00
#
_symmetry.space_group_name_H-M   'P 1'
#
loop_
_entity.id
_entity.type
_entity.pdbx_description
1 polymer ?
#
loop_
_entity_poly.entity_id
_entity_poly.type
_entity_poly.pdbx_seq_one_letter_code
_entity_poly.pdbx_strand_id
1 'polypeptide(L)' 'MIVDPLGNILLELDDSEGFGRKEINMQEVSDVRKGFPVFEDRRTNLYY' A
#
# COMPACT_ATOMS: atom_id res chain seq x y z
N MET A 1 12.08 -1.37 2.05
CA MET A 1 10.86 -1.51 2.84
C MET A 1 9.69 -1.86 1.92
N ILE A 2 8.82 -2.78 2.33
CA ILE A 2 7.56 -3.13 1.68
C ILE A 2 6.44 -2.76 2.66
N VAL A 3 5.44 -2.01 2.18
CA VAL A 3 4.33 -1.51 2.99
C VAL A 3 3.01 -1.88 2.33
N ASP A 4 2.01 -2.24 3.12
CA ASP A 4 0.66 -2.56 2.64
C ASP A 4 -0.18 -1.29 2.36
N PRO A 5 -1.38 -1.43 1.76
CA PRO A 5 -2.26 -0.28 1.47
C PRO A 5 -2.79 0.47 2.70
N LEU A 6 -2.72 -0.12 3.89
CA LEU A 6 -3.10 0.51 5.16
C LEU A 6 -1.92 1.16 5.87
N GLY A 7 -0.72 1.07 5.32
CA GLY A 7 0.50 1.66 5.88
C GLY A 7 1.29 0.74 6.81
N ASN A 8 0.94 -0.55 6.92
CA ASN A 8 1.70 -1.49 7.75
C ASN A 8 2.99 -1.93 7.05
N ILE A 9 4.09 -2.00 7.80
CA ILE A 9 5.39 -2.46 7.30
C ILE A 9 5.37 -3.99 7.19
N LEU A 10 5.48 -4.52 5.97
CA LEU A 10 5.49 -5.96 5.67
C LEU A 10 6.89 -6.56 5.61
N LEU A 11 7.89 -5.74 5.25
CA LEU A 11 9.29 -6.11 5.21
C LEU A 11 10.15 -4.85 5.31
N GLU A 12 11.16 -4.87 6.16
CA GLU A 12 12.19 -3.84 6.25
C GLU A 12 13.53 -4.56 6.39
N LEU A 13 14.55 -4.06 5.70
CA LEU A 13 15.91 -4.60 5.81
C LEU A 13 16.68 -3.74 6.81
N ASP A 14 17.69 -4.32 7.43
CA ASP A 14 18.64 -3.58 8.25
C ASP A 14 19.74 -2.94 7.38
N ASP A 15 20.74 -2.35 8.04
CA ASP A 15 21.87 -1.67 7.38
C ASP A 15 22.89 -2.64 6.75
N SER A 16 22.63 -3.95 6.78
CA SER A 16 23.52 -4.95 6.19
C SER A 16 23.20 -5.21 4.71
N GLU A 17 24.23 -5.57 3.93
CA GLU A 17 24.04 -5.91 2.53
C GLU A 17 23.26 -7.23 2.39
N GLY A 18 22.14 -7.20 1.68
CA GLY A 18 21.30 -8.36 1.46
C GLY A 18 20.07 -8.08 0.60
N PHE A 19 19.24 -9.10 0.41
CA PHE A 19 17.95 -8.97 -0.29
C PHE A 19 16.81 -9.53 0.55
N GLY A 20 15.67 -8.83 0.52
CA GLY A 20 14.41 -9.28 1.12
C GLY A 20 13.45 -9.78 0.05
N ARG A 21 12.66 -10.81 0.37
CA ARG A 21 11.58 -11.29 -0.50
C ARG A 21 10.29 -11.41 0.29
N LYS A 22 9.21 -10.88 -0.26
CA LYS A 22 7.85 -11.03 0.27
C LYS A 22 6.90 -11.36 -0.88
N GLU A 23 6.00 -12.30 -0.66
CA GLU A 23 4.88 -12.55 -1.55
C GLU A 23 3.71 -11.66 -1.14
N ILE A 24 3.10 -11.00 -2.12
CA ILE A 24 2.04 -10.01 -1.90
C ILE A 24 0.70 -10.60 -2.35
N ASN A 25 -0.31 -10.49 -1.50
CA ASN A 25 -1.68 -10.84 -1.86
C ASN A 25 -2.35 -9.66 -2.57
N MET A 26 -2.57 -9.78 -3.88
CA MET A 26 -3.23 -8.72 -4.65
C MET A 26 -4.72 -8.58 -4.33
N GLN A 27 -5.36 -9.60 -3.77
CA GLN A 27 -6.77 -9.55 -3.38
C GLN A 27 -6.99 -8.56 -2.23
N GLU A 28 -6.05 -8.49 -1.29
CA GLU A 28 -6.08 -7.57 -0.16
C GLU A 28 -6.13 -6.11 -0.60
N VAL A 29 -5.42 -5.75 -1.66
CA VAL A 29 -5.46 -4.40 -2.24
C VAL A 29 -6.88 -4.04 -2.73
N SER A 30 -7.55 -4.99 -3.38
CA SER A 30 -8.92 -4.79 -3.88
C SER A 30 -9.89 -4.60 -2.72
N ASP A 31 -9.76 -5.42 -1.68
CA ASP A 31 -10.70 -5.42 -0.55
C ASP A 31 -10.53 -4.18 0.34
N VAL A 32 -9.30 -3.72 0.58
CA VAL A 32 -9.04 -2.45 1.27
C VAL A 32 -9.65 -1.28 0.49
N ARG A 33 -9.47 -1.23 -0.83
CA ARG A 33 -10.02 -0.13 -1.66
C ARG A 33 -11.54 -0.10 -1.70
N LYS A 34 -12.23 -1.23 -1.55
CA LYS A 34 -13.69 -1.25 -1.42
C LYS A 34 -14.17 -0.62 -0.10
N GLY A 35 -13.39 -0.75 0.97
CA GLY A 35 -13.68 -0.15 2.27
C GLY A 35 -13.46 1.36 2.32
N PHE A 36 -12.59 1.89 1.46
CA PHE A 36 -12.21 3.31 1.44
C PHE A 36 -12.21 3.86 0.00
N PRO A 37 -13.34 4.39 -0.51
CA PRO A 37 -13.47 4.88 -1.88
C PRO A 37 -12.85 6.28 -2.07
N VAL A 38 -11.62 6.48 -1.58
CA VAL A 38 -10.92 7.78 -1.55
C VAL A 38 -10.79 8.44 -2.92
N PHE A 39 -10.85 7.67 -4.00
CA PHE A 39 -10.81 8.19 -5.37
C PHE A 39 -12.13 8.85 -5.80
N GLU A 40 -13.26 8.40 -5.26
CA GLU A 40 -14.59 9.00 -5.50
C GLU A 40 -14.74 10.32 -4.73
N ASP A 41 -14.13 10.40 -3.55
CA ASP A 41 -14.15 11.60 -2.70
C ASP A 41 -13.25 12.74 -3.22
N ARG A 42 -12.47 12.51 -4.27
CA ARG A 42 -11.58 13.54 -4.84
C ARG A 42 -12.38 14.70 -5.42
N ARG A 43 -12.13 15.91 -4.91
CA ARG A 43 -12.67 17.15 -5.47
C ARG A 43 -11.75 17.66 -6.57
N THR A 44 -11.78 16.98 -7.72
CA THR A 44 -10.93 17.31 -8.89
C THR A 44 -11.22 18.69 -9.48
N ASN A 45 -12.35 19.31 -9.13
CA ASN A 45 -12.68 20.69 -9.43
C ASN A 45 -11.95 21.72 -8.54
N LEU A 46 -11.33 21.30 -7.45
CA LEU A 46 -10.60 22.16 -6.50
C LEU A 46 -9.07 21.95 -6.55
N TYR A 47 -8.62 20.73 -6.87
CA TYR A 47 -7.21 20.36 -6.96
C TYR A 47 -7.01 19.22 -7.98
N TYR A 48 -5.88 19.23 -8.70
CA TYR A 48 -5.54 18.19 -9.68
C TYR A 48 -4.53 17.20 -9.11
#